data_AF-A0A562B3U7-F1
#
_entry.id   AF-A0A562B3U7-F1
#
_cell.length_a   1.000
_cell.length_b   1.000
_cell.length_c   1.000
_cell.angle_alpha   90.00
_cell.angle_beta   90.00
_cell.angle_gamma   90.00
#
_symmetry.space_group_name_H-M   'P 1'
#
loop_
_entity.id
_entity.type
_entity.pdbx_description
1 polymer ?
#
loop_
_entity_poly.entity_id
_entity_poly.type
_entity_poly.pdbx_seq_one_letter_code
_entity_poly.pdbx_strand_id
1 'polypeptide(L)' 'MAVLQQAKAEVDAFMADEASYAEANKAKLLDMLKRQGEVEGELATLEERWVELQEQIEQIV' A
#
# COMPACT_ATOMS: atom_id res chain seq x y z
N MET A 1 8.77 5.40 -0.72
CA MET A 1 8.39 4.35 0.24
C MET A 1 7.58 4.91 1.40
N ALA A 2 8.08 5.89 2.18
CA ALA A 2 7.36 6.44 3.36
C ALA A 2 5.92 6.92 3.07
N VAL A 3 5.70 7.65 1.97
CA VAL A 3 4.35 8.10 1.56
C VAL A 3 3.41 6.92 1.26
N LEU A 4 3.91 5.87 0.60
CA LEU A 4 3.11 4.67 0.29
C LEU A 4 2.83 3.84 1.55
N GLN A 5 3.78 3.78 2.48
CA GLN A 5 3.55 3.13 3.77
C GLN A 5 2.52 3.90 4.61
N GLN A 6 2.52 5.23 4.55
CA GLN A 6 1.49 6.03 5.20
C GLN A 6 0.11 5.80 4.58
N ALA A 7 0.02 5.80 3.25
CA ALA A 7 -1.23 5.46 2.55
C ALA A 7 -1.72 4.04 2.89
N LYS A 8 -0.80 3.07 2.99
CA LYS A 8 -1.12 1.71 3.45
C LYS A 8 -1.66 1.71 4.88
N ALA A 9 -1.01 2.43 5.79
CA ALA A 9 -1.44 2.50 7.19
C ALA A 9 -2.84 3.13 7.34
N GLU A 10 -3.18 4.12 6.51
CA GLU A 10 -4.52 4.73 6.48
C GLU A 10 -5.58 3.74 6.00
N VAL A 11 -5.29 2.97 4.95
CA VAL A 11 -6.17 1.92 4.45
C VAL A 11 -6.34 0.82 5.51
N ASP A 12 -5.24 0.33 6.09
CA ASP A 12 -5.26 -0.73 7.10
C ASP A 12 -6.04 -0.28 8.35
N ALA A 13 -5.87 0.96 8.80
CA ALA A 13 -6.61 1.51 9.94
C ALA A 13 -8.11 1.58 9.67
N PHE A 14 -8.51 1.96 8.45
CA PHE A 14 -9.91 1.97 8.07
C PHE A 14 -10.48 0.55 7.96
N MET A 15 -9.75 -0.39 7.37
CA MET A 15 -10.18 -1.79 7.21
C MET A 15 -10.25 -2.55 8.55
N ALA A 16 -9.46 -2.14 9.54
CA ALA A 16 -9.49 -2.72 10.88
C ALA A 16 -10.71 -2.31 11.72
N ASP A 17 -11.43 -1.25 11.32
CA ASP A 17 -12.63 -0.77 12.02
C ASP A 17 -13.89 -1.52 11.52
N GLU A 18 -14.61 -2.17 12.42
CA GLU A 18 -15.86 -2.89 12.11
C GLU A 18 -16.93 -1.94 11.51
N ALA A 19 -16.95 -0.68 11.93
CA ALA A 19 -17.88 0.32 11.41
C ALA A 19 -17.68 0.60 9.91
N SER A 20 -16.48 0.35 9.38
CA SER A 20 -16.16 0.55 7.96
C SER A 20 -16.96 -0.34 7.02
N TYR A 21 -17.48 -1.46 7.52
CA TYR A 21 -18.30 -2.41 6.77
C TYR A 21 -19.81 -2.11 6.86
N ALA A 22 -20.22 -1.09 7.62
CA ALA A 22 -21.60 -0.65 7.66
C ALA A 22 -22.07 -0.16 6.28
N GLU A 23 -23.36 -0.32 5.99
CA GLU A 23 -23.94 0.08 4.70
C GLU A 23 -23.73 1.57 4.38
N ALA A 24 -23.74 2.42 5.42
CA ALA A 24 -23.44 3.84 5.32
C ALA A 24 -22.03 4.15 4.78
N ASN A 25 -21.08 3.22 4.93
CA ASN A 25 -19.69 3.35 4.51
C ASN A 25 -19.39 2.63 3.20
N LYS A 26 -20.35 1.95 2.56
CA LYS A 26 -20.12 1.13 1.36
C LYS A 26 -19.36 1.83 0.23
N ALA A 27 -19.67 3.10 -0.04
CA ALA A 27 -18.97 3.86 -1.06
C ALA A 27 -17.50 4.10 -0.69
N LYS A 28 -17.23 4.46 0.58
CA LYS A 28 -15.88 4.65 1.10
C LYS A 28 -15.11 3.33 1.18
N LEU A 29 -15.78 2.23 1.51
CA LEU A 29 -15.20 0.89 1.52
C LEU A 29 -14.71 0.49 0.13
N LEU A 30 -15.50 0.72 -0.92
CA LEU A 30 -15.09 0.45 -2.30
C LEU A 30 -13.87 1.30 -2.72
N ASP A 31 -13.84 2.57 -2.34
CA ASP A 31 -12.71 3.45 -2.60
C ASP A 31 -11.44 2.97 -1.88
N MET A 32 -11.57 2.58 -0.62
CA MET A 32 -10.45 2.07 0.17
C MET A 32 -9.95 0.72 -0.32
N LEU A 33 -10.82 -0.18 -0.80
CA LEU A 33 -10.41 -1.44 -1.44
C LEU A 33 -9.65 -1.19 -2.75
N LYS A 34 -10.09 -0.23 -3.55
CA LYS A 34 -9.35 0.17 -4.76
C LYS A 34 -7.98 0.74 -4.37
N ARG A 35 -7.95 1.63 -3.38
CA ARG A 35 -6.72 2.26 -2.89
C ARG A 35 -5.75 1.23 -2.31
N GLN A 36 -6.26 0.21 -1.63
CA GLN A 36 -5.47 -0.90 -1.12
C GLN A 36 -4.67 -1.57 -2.24
N GLY A 37 -5.36 -1.98 -3.32
CA GLY A 37 -4.70 -2.66 -4.45
C GLY A 37 -3.69 -1.78 -5.17
N GLU A 38 -3.99 -0.48 -5.33
CA GLU A 38 -3.04 0.49 -5.90
C GLU A 38 -1.76 0.60 -5.05
N VAL A 39 -1.93 0.81 -3.74
CA VAL A 39 -0.79 0.99 -2.82
C VAL A 39 0.05 -0.28 -2.72
N GLU A 40 -0.58 -1.45 -2.65
CA GLU A 40 0.12 -2.74 -2.64
C GLU A 40 0.92 -2.97 -3.93
N GLY A 41 0.34 -2.65 -5.09
CA GLY A 41 1.04 -2.74 -6.37
C GLY A 41 2.22 -1.79 -6.47
N GLU A 42 2.04 -0.52 -6.09
CA GLU A 42 3.10 0.48 -6.10
C GLU A 42 4.24 0.15 -5.13
N LEU A 43 3.91 -0.41 -3.96
CA LEU A 43 4.91 -0.89 -2.99
C LEU A 43 5.72 -2.06 -3.57
N ALA A 44 5.06 -3.06 -4.14
CA ALA A 44 5.74 -4.23 -4.70
C ALA A 44 6.72 -3.83 -5.83
N THR A 45 6.30 -2.94 -6.74
CA THR A 45 7.19 -2.40 -7.79
C THR A 45 8.37 -1.62 -7.20
N LEU A 46 8.13 -0.83 -6.15
CA LEU A 46 9.20 -0.07 -5.51
C LEU A 46 10.20 -1.00 -4.79
N GLU A 47 9.72 -2.07 -4.16
CA GLU A 47 10.54 -3.07 -3.49
C GLU A 47 11.39 -3.86 -4.49
N GLU A 48 10.82 -4.28 -5.62
CA GLU A 48 11.56 -4.94 -6.71
C GLU A 48 12.70 -4.04 -7.22
N ARG A 49 12.40 -2.78 -7.51
CA ARG A 49 13.41 -1.81 -7.95
C ARG A 49 14.47 -1.53 -6.89
N TRP A 50 14.10 -1.55 -5.61
CA TRP A 50 15.04 -1.39 -4.52
C TRP A 50 16.05 -2.54 -4.51
N VAL A 51 15.57 -3.79 -4.62
CA VAL A 51 16.43 -4.98 -4.68
C VAL A 51 17.36 -4.91 -5.89
N GLU A 52 16.83 -4.61 -7.08
CA GLU A 52 17.62 -4.49 -8.31
C GLU A 52 18.76 -3.46 -8.17
N LEU A 53 18.47 -2.31 -7.57
CA LEU A 53 19.48 -1.26 -7.34
C LEU A 53 20.52 -1.69 -6.29
N GLN A 54 20.09 -2.39 -5.24
CA GLN A 54 21.01 -2.91 -4.23
C GLN A 54 21.97 -3.95 -4.85
N GLU A 55 21.46 -4.87 -5.66
CA GLU A 55 22.29 -5.86 -6.36
C GLU A 55 23.31 -5.19 -7.29
N GLN A 56 22.93 -4.11 -7.99
CA GLN A 56 23.86 -3.33 -8.81
C GLN A 56 24.97 -2.67 -7.98
N ILE A 57 24.65 -2.16 -6.78
CA ILE A 57 25.64 -1.58 -5.87
C ILE A 57 26.62 -2.65 -5.40
N GLU A 58 26.12 -3.83 -5.01
CA GLU A 58 26.93 -4.96 -4.55
C GLU A 58 27.89 -5.47 -5.65
N GLN A 59 27.57 -5.29 -6.93
CA GLN A 59 28.48 -5.64 -8.03
C GLN A 59 29.64 -4.65 -8.22
N ILE A 60 29.56 -3.44 -7.65
CA ILE A 60 30.56 -2.37 -7.81
C ILE A 60 31.53 -2.33 -6.62
N VAL A 61 31.18 -2.93 -5.49
CA VAL A 61 31.95 -2.94 -4.23
C VAL A 61 32.70 -4.25 -4.06
#